data_AF-A0A8K1C5X4-F1
#
_entry.id   AF-A0A8K1C5X4-F1
#
_cell.length_a   1.000
_cell.length_b   1.000
_cell.length_c   1.000
_cell.angle_alpha   90.00
_cell.angle_beta   90.00
_cell.angle_gamma   90.00
#
_symmetry.space_group_name_H-M   'P 1'
#
loop_
_entity.id
_entity.type
_entity.pdbx_description
1 polymer ?
#
loop_
_entity_poly.entity_id
_entity_poly.type
_entity_poly.pdbx_seq_one_letter_code
_entity_poly.pdbx_strand_id
1 'polypeptide(L)'
;MSHPHLAHKLPWNALGRVVKRVATPLPGNPKFRLQADEEKVVDHFAKCLASTIAEFAATDKSSAEVKKYFDPEQACPWNSEVQPHQNYHYPGYLMTIIHSYIGFNLILLDPDVFVSLVMKDDDRPSSLMEYAFETSKGHPVWLVDQLLQAFYYDKTARGYLHLKPVTTEVLDILREQCKHLFRCLYSLSGDNALSDWEVVRRSMAIDFFHKWYPTE
;
A
#
# COMPACT_ATOMS: atom_id res chain seq x y z
N MET A 1 -18.83 -7.67 9.13
CA MET A 1 -18.09 -6.43 8.79
C MET A 1 -16.64 -6.80 8.58
N SER A 2 -16.06 -6.41 7.45
CA SER A 2 -14.64 -6.61 7.20
C SER A 2 -13.84 -5.59 8.01
N HIS A 3 -12.97 -6.04 8.91
CA HIS A 3 -12.11 -5.13 9.66
C HIS A 3 -10.74 -5.00 8.98
N PRO A 4 -10.10 -3.81 9.04
CA PRO A 4 -8.71 -3.66 8.64
C PRO A 4 -7.80 -4.68 9.34
N HIS A 5 -6.78 -5.14 8.61
CA HIS A 5 -5.70 -5.95 9.16
C HIS A 5 -5.02 -5.23 10.32
N LEU A 6 -4.82 -5.94 11.44
CA LEU A 6 -4.22 -5.40 12.66
C LEU A 6 -4.95 -4.17 13.23
N ALA A 7 -6.28 -4.11 13.11
CA ALA A 7 -7.09 -3.01 13.65
C ALA A 7 -6.95 -2.76 15.17
N HIS A 8 -6.42 -3.73 15.91
CA HIS A 8 -6.13 -3.61 17.33
C HIS A 8 -4.73 -3.00 17.62
N LYS A 9 -3.81 -2.97 16.64
CA LYS A 9 -2.45 -2.39 16.79
C LYS A 9 -2.27 -1.08 16.05
N LEU A 10 -2.99 -0.87 14.95
CA LEU A 10 -2.78 0.28 14.06
C LEU A 10 -3.95 1.27 14.14
N PRO A 11 -3.69 2.60 14.24
CA PRO A 11 -4.73 3.60 14.43
C PRO A 11 -5.42 3.98 13.10
N TRP A 12 -6.01 2.99 12.42
CA TRP A 12 -6.63 3.14 11.09
C TRP A 12 -7.73 4.21 11.04
N ASN A 13 -8.55 4.33 12.09
CA ASN A 13 -9.59 5.36 12.16
C ASN A 13 -9.01 6.78 12.14
N ALA A 14 -7.89 7.01 12.84
CA ALA A 14 -7.24 8.31 12.88
C ALA A 14 -6.60 8.63 11.53
N LEU A 15 -5.86 7.67 10.96
CA LEU A 15 -5.30 7.80 9.62
C LEU A 15 -6.39 8.06 8.58
N GLY A 16 -7.45 7.26 8.58
CA GLY A 16 -8.59 7.38 7.66
C GLY A 16 -9.24 8.76 7.66
N ARG A 17 -9.35 9.43 8.82
CA ARG A 17 -9.85 10.82 8.88
C ARG A 17 -8.93 11.80 8.17
N VAL A 18 -7.61 11.69 8.39
CA VAL A 18 -6.60 12.50 7.69
C VAL A 18 -6.70 12.26 6.18
N VAL A 19 -6.78 11.00 5.74
CA VAL A 19 -6.93 10.64 4.32
C VAL A 19 -8.15 11.31 3.69
N LYS A 20 -9.33 11.14 4.30
CA LYS A 20 -10.59 11.68 3.80
C LYS A 20 -10.52 13.21 3.67
N ARG A 21 -9.93 13.87 4.66
CA ARG A 21 -9.73 15.34 4.67
C ARG A 21 -8.80 15.78 3.54
N VAL A 22 -7.63 15.15 3.41
CA VAL A 22 -6.62 15.52 2.38
C VAL A 22 -7.14 15.26 0.96
N ALA A 23 -7.89 14.17 0.76
CA ALA A 23 -8.37 13.78 -0.57
C ALA A 23 -9.62 14.55 -1.04
N THR A 24 -10.26 15.33 -0.17
CA THR A 24 -11.44 16.15 -0.49
C THR A 24 -11.02 17.61 -0.69
N PRO A 25 -11.00 18.14 -1.93
CA PRO A 25 -10.64 19.54 -2.16
C PRO A 25 -11.66 20.47 -1.51
N LEU A 26 -11.21 21.36 -0.62
CA LEU A 26 -12.07 22.36 0.01
C LEU A 26 -12.19 23.61 -0.89
N PRO A 27 -13.40 24.19 -1.04
CA PRO A 27 -13.57 25.43 -1.79
C PRO A 27 -12.67 26.54 -1.23
N GLY A 28 -11.81 27.13 -2.07
CA GLY A 28 -10.94 28.25 -1.70
C GLY A 28 -9.63 27.87 -0.98
N ASN A 29 -9.36 26.59 -0.71
CA ASN A 29 -8.10 26.15 -0.11
C ASN A 29 -7.50 24.96 -0.89
N PRO A 30 -6.59 25.20 -1.85
CA PRO A 30 -6.00 24.14 -2.67
C PRO A 30 -4.95 23.30 -1.93
N LYS A 31 -4.81 23.44 -0.61
CA LYS A 31 -3.68 22.85 0.11
C LYS A 31 -3.95 21.39 0.45
N PHE A 32 -3.48 20.52 -0.44
CA PHE A 32 -3.21 19.09 -0.24
C PHE A 32 -2.19 18.78 0.88
N ARG A 33 -1.88 19.74 1.76
CA ARG A 33 -0.84 19.61 2.78
C ARG A 33 -1.43 19.16 4.11
N LEU A 34 -0.65 18.38 4.84
CA LEU A 34 -0.93 18.03 6.22
C LEU A 34 -0.94 19.29 7.11
N GLN A 35 -1.83 19.29 8.10
CA GLN A 35 -1.79 20.26 9.21
C GLN A 35 -0.93 19.69 10.33
N ALA A 36 -0.46 20.51 11.26
CA ALA A 36 0.52 20.09 12.28
C ALA A 36 -0.01 18.99 13.22
N ASP A 37 -1.31 18.97 13.53
CA ASP A 37 -1.97 17.89 14.27
C ASP A 37 -2.10 16.63 13.42
N GLU A 38 -2.34 16.77 12.13
CA GLU A 38 -2.45 15.66 11.19
C GLU A 38 -1.10 15.01 10.88
N GLU A 39 -0.02 15.80 10.81
CA GLU A 39 1.34 15.29 10.77
C GLU A 39 1.64 14.38 11.97
N LYS A 40 1.20 14.77 13.18
CA LYS A 40 1.36 13.93 14.37
C LYS A 40 0.58 12.63 14.28
N VAL A 41 -0.62 12.65 13.70
CA VAL A 41 -1.42 11.43 13.46
C VAL A 41 -0.67 10.48 12.52
N VAL A 42 -0.12 11.03 11.44
CA VAL A 42 0.66 10.28 10.47
C VAL A 42 1.93 9.71 11.09
N ASP A 43 2.69 10.50 11.83
CA ASP A 43 3.91 10.06 12.52
C ASP A 43 3.60 8.97 13.55
N HIS A 44 2.50 9.12 14.30
CA HIS A 44 2.06 8.12 15.24
C HIS A 44 1.70 6.80 14.54
N PHE A 45 0.97 6.87 13.43
CA PHE A 45 0.66 5.68 12.64
C PHE A 45 1.94 5.00 12.14
N ALA A 46 2.89 5.76 11.58
CA ALA A 46 4.16 5.24 11.08
C ALA A 46 4.98 4.54 12.20
N LYS A 47 5.01 5.14 13.41
CA LYS A 47 5.64 4.55 14.60
C LYS A 47 4.99 3.22 14.99
N CYS A 48 3.65 3.17 15.02
CA CYS A 48 2.92 1.95 15.31
C CYS A 48 3.19 0.86 14.27
N LEU A 49 3.20 1.23 12.98
CA LEU A 49 3.47 0.29 11.90
C LEU A 49 4.90 -0.26 11.97
N ALA A 50 5.91 0.60 12.10
CA ALA A 50 7.31 0.19 12.22
C ALA A 50 7.55 -0.73 13.43
N SER A 51 7.00 -0.37 14.60
CA SER A 51 7.08 -1.22 15.79
C SER A 51 6.41 -2.57 15.58
N THR A 52 5.28 -2.60 14.87
CA THR A 52 4.55 -3.85 14.58
C THR A 52 5.33 -4.70 13.57
N ILE A 53 5.94 -4.10 12.55
CA ILE A 53 6.83 -4.79 11.60
C ILE A 53 8.00 -5.43 12.35
N ALA A 54 8.67 -4.67 13.22
CA ALA A 54 9.80 -5.17 14.01
C ALA A 54 9.41 -6.34 14.93
N GLU A 55 8.26 -6.25 15.61
CA GLU A 55 7.74 -7.34 16.46
C GLU A 55 7.48 -8.62 15.67
N PHE A 56 6.84 -8.51 14.50
CA PHE A 56 6.57 -9.67 13.64
C PHE A 56 7.84 -10.24 13.01
N ALA A 57 8.77 -9.39 12.56
CA ALA A 57 10.07 -9.84 12.06
C ALA A 57 10.84 -10.64 13.13
N ALA A 58 10.86 -10.16 14.37
CA ALA A 58 11.55 -10.82 15.49
C ALA A 58 10.91 -12.15 15.92
N THR A 59 9.62 -12.33 15.64
CA THR A 59 8.85 -13.52 16.06
C THR A 59 8.54 -14.49 14.92
N ASP A 60 8.91 -14.15 13.68
CA ASP A 60 8.62 -14.99 12.51
C ASP A 60 9.53 -16.23 12.44
N LYS A 61 8.92 -17.38 12.74
CA LYS A 61 9.52 -18.72 12.74
C LYS A 61 9.42 -19.45 11.38
N SER A 62 8.96 -18.76 10.34
CA SER A 62 8.83 -19.36 9.01
C SER A 62 10.19 -19.77 8.43
N SER A 63 10.20 -20.82 7.60
CA SER A 63 11.43 -21.26 6.92
C SER A 63 11.96 -20.17 5.97
N ALA A 64 13.26 -20.21 5.67
CA ALA A 64 13.89 -19.31 4.72
C ALA A 64 13.22 -19.38 3.33
N GLU A 65 12.79 -20.58 2.91
CA GLU A 65 12.04 -20.79 1.67
C GLU A 65 10.72 -20.02 1.65
N VAL A 66 9.97 -20.04 2.75
CA VAL A 66 8.72 -19.30 2.84
C VAL A 66 8.96 -17.80 2.87
N LYS A 67 9.99 -17.34 3.60
CA LYS A 67 10.37 -15.91 3.64
C LYS A 67 10.74 -15.38 2.25
N LYS A 68 11.45 -16.19 1.44
CA LYS A 68 11.84 -15.85 0.08
C LYS A 68 10.67 -15.46 -0.83
N TYR A 69 9.49 -16.04 -0.64
CA TYR A 69 8.30 -15.69 -1.45
C TYR A 69 7.77 -14.27 -1.20
N PHE A 70 8.12 -13.68 -0.06
CA PHE A 70 7.65 -12.38 0.38
C PHE A 70 8.80 -11.34 0.42
N ASP A 71 10.00 -11.74 0.03
CA ASP A 71 11.17 -10.85 -0.05
C ASP A 71 11.17 -10.12 -1.41
N PRO A 72 11.08 -8.78 -1.43
CA PRO A 72 11.11 -7.97 -2.65
C PRO A 72 12.29 -8.21 -3.58
N GLU A 73 13.48 -8.43 -2.99
CA GLU A 73 14.74 -8.53 -3.74
C GLU A 73 14.79 -9.84 -4.51
N GLN A 74 14.09 -10.86 -4.00
CA GLN A 74 13.99 -12.18 -4.60
C GLN A 74 12.73 -12.32 -5.48
N ALA A 75 11.66 -11.61 -5.14
CA ALA A 75 10.37 -11.65 -5.83
C ALA A 75 10.30 -10.73 -7.04
N CYS A 76 11.19 -9.75 -7.22
CA CYS A 76 11.27 -8.97 -8.45
C CYS A 76 12.73 -8.65 -8.79
N PRO A 77 13.39 -9.47 -9.64
CA PRO A 77 14.81 -9.30 -10.00
C PRO A 77 15.10 -7.93 -10.61
N TRP A 78 14.11 -7.32 -11.26
CA TRP A 78 14.22 -6.00 -11.87
C TRP A 78 14.41 -4.86 -10.86
N ASN A 79 14.08 -5.05 -9.57
CA ASN A 79 14.40 -4.07 -8.52
C ASN A 79 15.91 -3.87 -8.33
N SER A 80 16.74 -4.84 -8.72
CA SER A 80 18.20 -4.67 -8.69
C SER A 80 18.74 -3.77 -9.81
N GLU A 81 17.94 -3.54 -10.87
CA GLU A 81 18.28 -2.64 -11.99
C GLU A 81 17.60 -1.26 -11.89
N VAL A 82 16.64 -1.08 -10.99
CA VAL A 82 16.09 0.24 -10.68
C VAL A 82 17.10 0.96 -9.81
N GLN A 83 18.04 1.64 -10.48
CA GLN A 83 19.03 2.49 -9.85
C GLN A 83 18.40 3.41 -8.80
N PRO A 84 19.09 3.69 -7.68
CA PRO A 84 18.50 4.43 -6.57
C PRO A 84 17.84 5.76 -6.93
N HIS A 85 18.21 6.47 -8.00
CA HIS A 85 17.68 7.81 -8.26
C HIS A 85 17.70 8.29 -9.73
N GLN A 86 17.63 7.43 -10.75
CA GLN A 86 17.87 7.92 -12.14
C GLN A 86 16.73 7.81 -13.16
N ASN A 87 15.55 7.27 -12.85
CA ASN A 87 14.39 7.39 -13.76
C ASN A 87 13.12 7.81 -13.01
N TYR A 88 12.62 8.98 -13.37
CA TYR A 88 11.70 9.87 -12.65
C TYR A 88 10.24 9.41 -12.44
N HIS A 89 9.88 8.12 -12.57
CA HIS A 89 8.47 7.77 -12.78
C HIS A 89 7.88 6.57 -12.03
N TYR A 90 8.64 5.87 -11.17
CA TYR A 90 8.10 4.72 -10.45
C TYR A 90 8.39 4.79 -8.95
N PRO A 91 7.37 4.65 -8.07
CA PRO A 91 7.62 4.40 -6.66
C PRO A 91 8.34 3.06 -6.57
N GLY A 92 9.51 3.02 -5.92
CA GLY A 92 10.21 1.75 -5.71
C GLY A 92 9.28 0.73 -5.03
N TYR A 93 9.48 -0.56 -5.29
CA TYR A 93 8.57 -1.64 -4.86
C TYR A 93 8.14 -1.56 -3.38
N LEU A 94 9.02 -1.13 -2.49
CA LEU A 94 8.72 -0.94 -1.06
C LEU A 94 7.60 0.09 -0.82
N MET A 95 7.64 1.21 -1.55
CA MET A 95 6.57 2.21 -1.53
C MET A 95 5.28 1.63 -2.09
N THR A 96 5.36 0.86 -3.19
CA THR A 96 4.20 0.16 -3.76
C THR A 96 3.54 -0.74 -2.71
N ILE A 97 4.30 -1.61 -2.02
CA ILE A 97 3.72 -2.48 -0.97
C ILE A 97 3.11 -1.69 0.17
N ILE A 98 3.80 -0.66 0.69
CA ILE A 98 3.27 0.16 1.81
C ILE A 98 1.98 0.86 1.39
N HIS A 99 1.97 1.49 0.22
CA HIS A 99 0.80 2.18 -0.29
C HIS A 99 -0.35 1.22 -0.55
N SER A 100 -0.09 0.03 -1.10
CA SER A 100 -1.13 -0.97 -1.33
C SER A 100 -1.68 -1.55 -0.03
N TYR A 101 -0.80 -1.81 0.95
CA TYR A 101 -1.20 -2.26 2.28
C TYR A 101 -2.13 -1.24 2.93
N ILE A 102 -1.76 0.05 2.90
CA ILE A 102 -2.60 1.12 3.45
C ILE A 102 -3.89 1.26 2.65
N GLY A 103 -3.82 1.28 1.32
CA GLY A 103 -4.96 1.45 0.42
C GLY A 103 -6.03 0.37 0.62
N PHE A 104 -5.65 -0.91 0.66
CA PHE A 104 -6.59 -2.00 0.93
C PHE A 104 -7.17 -1.92 2.33
N ASN A 105 -6.37 -1.55 3.35
CA ASN A 105 -6.89 -1.40 4.71
C ASN A 105 -7.85 -0.22 4.86
N LEU A 106 -7.67 0.85 4.10
CA LEU A 106 -8.62 1.96 4.03
C LEU A 106 -9.93 1.52 3.35
N ILE A 107 -9.85 0.77 2.24
CA ILE A 107 -11.06 0.18 1.62
C ILE A 107 -11.79 -0.73 2.61
N LEU A 108 -11.07 -1.59 3.36
CA LEU A 108 -11.65 -2.44 4.39
C LEU A 108 -12.27 -1.64 5.54
N LEU A 109 -11.77 -0.44 5.82
CA LEU A 109 -12.27 0.43 6.89
C LEU A 109 -13.64 1.03 6.54
N ASP A 110 -13.79 1.54 5.31
CA ASP A 110 -15.01 2.19 4.83
C ASP A 110 -15.04 2.15 3.29
N PRO A 111 -15.58 1.08 2.69
CA PRO A 111 -15.53 0.89 1.24
C PRO A 111 -16.24 1.98 0.45
N ASP A 112 -17.38 2.45 0.96
CA ASP A 112 -18.20 3.47 0.30
C ASP A 112 -17.43 4.78 0.11
N VAL A 113 -16.54 5.10 1.03
CA VAL A 113 -15.68 6.27 0.93
C VAL A 113 -14.39 5.95 0.18
N PHE A 114 -13.64 4.94 0.62
CA PHE A 114 -12.24 4.80 0.22
C PHE A 114 -12.04 4.16 -1.16
N VAL A 115 -12.99 3.42 -1.71
CA VAL A 115 -12.89 2.94 -3.10
C VAL A 115 -12.69 4.15 -4.02
N SER A 116 -13.56 5.15 -3.91
CA SER A 116 -13.51 6.35 -4.76
C SER A 116 -12.27 7.22 -4.52
N LEU A 117 -11.68 7.19 -3.32
CA LEU A 117 -10.52 8.02 -2.97
C LEU A 117 -9.20 7.36 -3.36
N VAL A 118 -9.11 6.04 -3.25
CA VAL A 118 -7.87 5.29 -3.48
C VAL A 118 -7.80 4.74 -4.91
N MET A 119 -8.92 4.64 -5.65
CA MET A 119 -8.99 4.08 -7.00
C MET A 119 -9.38 5.11 -8.10
N LYS A 120 -9.15 6.43 -7.91
CA LYS A 120 -9.63 7.46 -8.86
C LYS A 120 -9.25 7.19 -10.34
N ASP A 121 -10.25 7.37 -11.21
CA ASP A 121 -10.31 6.94 -12.62
C ASP A 121 -9.48 7.74 -13.66
N ASP A 122 -8.74 8.80 -13.31
CA ASP A 122 -8.09 9.66 -14.33
C ASP A 122 -6.59 9.89 -14.09
N ASP A 123 -5.74 9.12 -14.79
CA ASP A 123 -4.32 9.40 -15.07
C ASP A 123 -3.23 8.88 -14.11
N ARG A 124 -3.32 7.60 -13.72
CA ARG A 124 -2.22 6.61 -13.56
C ARG A 124 -2.44 5.71 -12.35
N PRO A 125 -1.82 4.51 -12.30
CA PRO A 125 -2.10 3.51 -11.30
C PRO A 125 -2.15 4.07 -9.89
N SER A 126 -3.28 3.88 -9.20
CA SER A 126 -3.21 3.75 -7.76
C SER A 126 -2.19 2.65 -7.49
N SER A 127 -1.28 2.84 -6.54
CA SER A 127 -0.29 1.85 -6.08
C SER A 127 -0.85 0.42 -5.95
N LEU A 128 -2.15 0.27 -5.73
CA LEU A 128 -2.91 -0.97 -5.77
C LEU A 128 -2.87 -1.69 -7.13
N MET A 129 -3.09 -0.97 -8.23
CA MET A 129 -2.92 -1.50 -9.58
C MET A 129 -1.45 -1.80 -9.87
N GLU A 130 -0.53 -0.91 -9.48
CA GLU A 130 0.90 -1.18 -9.61
C GLU A 130 1.31 -2.45 -8.88
N TYR A 131 0.84 -2.68 -7.66
CA TYR A 131 1.07 -3.94 -6.96
C TYR A 131 0.46 -5.13 -7.69
N ALA A 132 -0.77 -5.02 -8.21
CA ALA A 132 -1.35 -6.10 -9.02
C ALA A 132 -0.52 -6.41 -10.27
N PHE A 133 0.09 -5.41 -10.91
CA PHE A 133 1.02 -5.62 -12.03
C PHE A 133 2.38 -6.17 -11.57
N GLU A 134 2.99 -5.60 -10.53
CA GLU A 134 4.30 -6.02 -10.01
C GLU A 134 4.25 -7.43 -9.41
N THR A 135 3.13 -7.83 -8.83
CA THR A 135 2.93 -9.21 -8.37
C THR A 135 3.08 -10.22 -9.50
N SER A 136 2.72 -9.87 -10.75
CA SER A 136 2.94 -10.74 -11.91
C SER A 136 4.42 -10.95 -12.27
N LYS A 137 5.35 -10.15 -11.72
CA LYS A 137 6.78 -10.13 -12.10
C LYS A 137 7.73 -10.88 -11.16
N GLY A 138 7.18 -11.73 -10.29
CA GLY A 138 7.96 -12.74 -9.55
C GLY A 138 7.46 -13.05 -8.14
N HIS A 139 6.28 -12.57 -7.76
CA HIS A 139 5.54 -13.24 -6.69
C HIS A 139 5.02 -14.61 -7.15
N PRO A 140 4.73 -15.54 -6.22
CA PRO A 140 4.10 -16.81 -6.56
C PRO A 140 2.78 -16.61 -7.31
N VAL A 141 2.56 -17.41 -8.37
CA VAL A 141 1.37 -17.34 -9.24
C VAL A 141 0.07 -17.37 -8.44
N TRP A 142 -0.01 -18.22 -7.41
CA TRP A 142 -1.21 -18.33 -6.57
C TRP A 142 -1.56 -17.02 -5.84
N LEU A 143 -0.57 -16.21 -5.48
CA LEU A 143 -0.78 -14.93 -4.79
C LEU A 143 -1.37 -13.90 -5.76
N VAL A 144 -0.85 -13.90 -6.99
CA VAL A 144 -1.33 -13.07 -8.10
C VAL A 144 -2.76 -13.44 -8.46
N ASP A 145 -3.02 -14.73 -8.69
CA ASP A 145 -4.34 -15.24 -9.07
C ASP A 145 -5.40 -14.93 -8.01
N GLN A 146 -5.05 -15.01 -6.73
CA GLN A 146 -5.96 -14.65 -5.65
C GLN A 146 -6.29 -13.15 -5.67
N LEU A 147 -5.28 -12.28 -5.85
CA LEU A 147 -5.52 -10.83 -5.91
C LEU A 147 -6.38 -10.48 -7.12
N LEU A 148 -6.06 -11.03 -8.30
CA LEU A 148 -6.78 -10.76 -9.55
C LEU A 148 -8.26 -11.15 -9.50
N GLN A 149 -8.68 -12.05 -8.60
CA GLN A 149 -10.09 -12.35 -8.40
C GLN A 149 -10.89 -11.16 -7.88
N ALA A 150 -10.27 -10.18 -7.20
CA ALA A 150 -10.93 -8.94 -6.78
C ALA A 150 -11.02 -7.88 -7.89
N PHE A 151 -10.37 -8.11 -9.04
CA PHE A 151 -10.27 -7.13 -10.13
C PHE A 151 -10.85 -7.70 -11.43
N TYR A 152 -11.24 -6.81 -12.33
CA TYR A 152 -11.55 -7.17 -13.71
C TYR A 152 -10.76 -6.28 -14.66
N TYR A 153 -10.42 -6.83 -15.82
CA TYR A 153 -9.70 -6.12 -16.85
C TYR A 153 -10.69 -5.45 -17.80
N ASP A 154 -10.69 -4.12 -17.83
CA ASP A 154 -11.52 -3.37 -18.77
C ASP A 154 -10.71 -2.99 -20.02
N LYS A 155 -10.98 -3.70 -21.11
CA LYS A 155 -10.36 -3.45 -22.42
C LYS A 155 -10.76 -2.11 -23.03
N THR A 156 -11.86 -1.51 -22.58
CA THR A 156 -12.40 -0.26 -23.13
C THR A 156 -11.81 0.97 -22.45
N ALA A 157 -11.41 0.85 -21.19
CA ALA A 157 -10.77 1.90 -20.40
C ALA A 157 -9.23 1.81 -20.47
N ARG A 158 -8.66 1.88 -21.68
CA ARG A 158 -7.20 1.83 -21.95
C ARG A 158 -6.45 0.61 -21.36
N GLY A 159 -7.16 -0.46 -20.98
CA GLY A 159 -6.57 -1.70 -20.48
C GLY A 159 -6.12 -1.64 -19.02
N TYR A 160 -6.90 -1.00 -18.15
CA TYR A 160 -6.63 -0.95 -16.71
C TYR A 160 -7.39 -2.04 -15.92
N LEU A 161 -6.87 -2.36 -14.73
CA LEU A 161 -7.52 -3.27 -13.77
C LEU A 161 -8.45 -2.47 -12.87
N HIS A 162 -9.73 -2.78 -12.89
CA HIS A 162 -10.72 -2.14 -12.03
C HIS A 162 -11.11 -3.06 -10.90
N LEU A 163 -11.28 -2.52 -9.69
CA LEU A 163 -11.83 -3.29 -8.58
C LEU A 163 -13.26 -3.71 -8.94
N LYS A 164 -13.59 -4.98 -8.73
CA LYS A 164 -14.97 -5.45 -8.85
C LYS A 164 -15.87 -4.72 -7.84
N PRO A 165 -17.20 -4.70 -8.03
CA PRO A 165 -18.13 -4.19 -7.02
C PRO A 165 -17.81 -4.78 -5.65
N VAL A 166 -17.79 -3.93 -4.61
CA VAL A 166 -17.33 -4.34 -3.28
C VAL A 166 -18.35 -5.23 -2.58
N THR A 167 -18.30 -6.51 -2.91
CA THR A 167 -19.02 -7.58 -2.23
C THR A 167 -18.20 -8.11 -1.04
N THR A 168 -18.84 -8.92 -0.20
CA THR A 168 -18.14 -9.64 0.89
C THR A 168 -16.95 -10.45 0.38
N GLU A 169 -17.11 -11.11 -0.77
CA GLU A 169 -16.04 -11.91 -1.41
C GLU A 169 -14.83 -11.05 -1.78
N VAL A 170 -15.07 -9.89 -2.42
CA VAL A 170 -14.00 -8.93 -2.75
C VAL A 170 -13.31 -8.45 -1.48
N LEU A 171 -14.06 -8.10 -0.43
CA LEU A 171 -13.49 -7.66 0.85
C LEU A 171 -12.68 -8.75 1.56
N ASP A 172 -13.05 -10.02 1.43
CA ASP A 172 -12.29 -11.13 2.00
C ASP A 172 -10.98 -11.35 1.22
N ILE A 173 -11.01 -11.25 -0.11
CA ILE A 173 -9.80 -11.27 -0.94
C ILE A 173 -8.86 -10.14 -0.52
N LEU A 174 -9.36 -8.89 -0.42
CA LEU A 174 -8.54 -7.75 -0.01
C LEU A 174 -7.95 -7.92 1.40
N ARG A 175 -8.70 -8.55 2.32
CA ARG A 175 -8.22 -8.83 3.68
C ARG A 175 -7.09 -9.85 3.69
N GLU A 176 -7.20 -10.93 2.92
CA GLU A 176 -6.10 -11.89 2.79
C GLU A 176 -4.88 -11.23 2.14
N GLN A 177 -5.09 -10.40 1.13
CA GLN A 177 -4.00 -9.65 0.50
C GLN A 177 -3.32 -8.66 1.45
N CYS A 178 -4.06 -8.05 2.38
CA CYS A 178 -3.45 -7.24 3.44
C CYS A 178 -2.48 -8.04 4.33
N LYS A 179 -2.78 -9.32 4.62
CA LYS A 179 -1.89 -10.18 5.40
C LYS A 179 -0.61 -10.49 4.61
N HIS A 180 -0.74 -10.79 3.32
CA HIS A 180 0.40 -11.06 2.44
C HIS A 180 1.29 -9.82 2.27
N LEU A 181 0.70 -8.66 2.01
CA LEU A 181 1.43 -7.39 1.93
C LEU A 181 2.16 -7.09 3.24
N PHE A 182 1.49 -7.25 4.38
CA PHE A 182 2.15 -7.07 5.67
C PHE A 182 3.31 -8.05 5.88
N ARG A 183 3.17 -9.29 5.38
CA ARG A 183 4.25 -10.28 5.37
C ARG A 183 5.43 -9.87 4.51
N CYS A 184 5.20 -9.23 3.37
CA CYS A 184 6.29 -8.62 2.60
C CYS A 184 7.02 -7.53 3.38
N LEU A 185 6.29 -6.69 4.13
CA LEU A 185 6.89 -5.60 4.92
C LEU A 185 7.87 -6.10 6.00
N TYR A 186 7.59 -7.25 6.63
CA TYR A 186 8.47 -7.79 7.67
C TYR A 186 9.48 -8.85 7.20
N SER A 187 9.34 -9.36 5.96
CA SER A 187 10.20 -10.42 5.40
C SER A 187 11.38 -9.90 4.57
N LEU A 188 11.67 -8.59 4.63
CA LEU A 188 12.81 -7.98 3.92
C LEU A 188 14.13 -8.66 4.35
N SER A 189 14.96 -9.01 3.36
CA SER A 189 16.34 -9.47 3.58
C SER A 189 17.18 -8.40 4.30
N GLY A 190 18.06 -8.83 5.20
CA GLY A 190 18.97 -7.93 5.94
C GLY A 190 18.33 -7.18 7.12
N ASP A 191 18.95 -6.08 7.55
CA ASP A 191 18.37 -5.19 8.55
C ASP A 191 17.12 -4.53 7.96
N ASN A 192 15.95 -4.95 8.44
CA ASN A 192 14.68 -4.47 7.91
C ASN A 192 14.53 -2.96 8.18
N ALA A 193 14.83 -2.16 7.16
CA ALA A 193 14.77 -0.70 7.20
C ALA A 193 13.38 -0.14 7.58
N LEU A 194 12.30 -0.92 7.41
CA LEU A 194 10.96 -0.54 7.84
C LEU A 194 10.74 -0.69 9.35
N SER A 195 11.72 -1.19 10.10
CA SER A 195 11.75 -1.08 11.56
C SER A 195 12.04 0.37 12.01
N ASP A 196 12.56 1.21 11.12
CA ASP A 196 12.68 2.66 11.32
C ASP A 196 11.39 3.36 10.87
N TRP A 197 10.72 4.02 11.83
CA TRP A 197 9.48 4.73 11.59
C TRP A 197 9.64 5.92 10.65
N GLU A 198 10.83 6.53 10.55
CA GLU A 198 11.06 7.63 9.61
C GLU A 198 11.08 7.14 8.17
N VAL A 199 11.62 5.94 7.93
CA VAL A 199 11.57 5.27 6.62
C VAL A 199 10.12 4.98 6.27
N VAL A 200 9.36 4.34 7.18
CA VAL A 200 7.92 4.10 6.98
C VAL A 200 7.19 5.40 6.68
N ARG A 201 7.40 6.44 7.49
CA ARG A 201 6.77 7.76 7.34
C ARG A 201 7.02 8.40 5.97
N ARG A 202 8.25 8.29 5.45
CA ARG A 202 8.61 8.77 4.10
C ARG A 202 7.95 7.91 3.02
N SER A 203 7.94 6.60 3.20
CA SER A 203 7.36 5.64 2.26
C SER A 203 5.83 5.61 2.22
N MET A 204 5.14 6.23 3.19
CA MET A 204 3.68 6.35 3.18
C MET A 204 3.18 7.51 2.29
N ALA A 205 4.03 8.49 1.96
CA ALA A 205 3.73 9.64 1.09
C ALA A 205 2.32 10.25 1.27
N ILE A 206 1.90 10.54 2.52
CA ILE A 206 0.51 10.81 2.93
C ILE A 206 -0.10 12.14 2.40
N ASP A 207 0.62 12.89 1.57
CA ASP A 207 -0.02 13.83 0.63
C ASP A 207 -0.86 13.09 -0.46
N PHE A 208 -0.93 11.75 -0.32
CA PHE A 208 -1.71 10.68 -0.95
C PHE A 208 -1.19 10.10 -2.26
N PHE A 209 -1.07 10.89 -3.30
CA PHE A 209 -0.72 10.44 -4.65
C PHE A 209 -0.22 11.68 -5.36
N HIS A 210 0.97 12.18 -4.96
CA HIS A 210 1.58 13.37 -5.54
C HIS A 210 1.43 13.29 -7.07
N LYS A 211 0.58 14.17 -7.64
CA LYS A 211 0.55 14.50 -9.08
C LYS A 211 1.95 14.32 -9.62
N TRP A 212 2.17 13.38 -10.56
CA TRP A 212 3.46 12.86 -11.06
C TRP A 212 4.56 13.92 -11.38
N TYR A 213 5.06 14.60 -10.34
CA TYR A 213 6.02 15.71 -10.28
C TYR A 213 5.66 16.99 -11.09
N PRO A 214 6.05 18.17 -10.58
CA PRO A 214 7.41 18.65 -10.87
C PRO A 214 8.17 19.02 -9.59
N THR A 215 9.39 18.50 -9.46
CA THR A 215 10.42 19.13 -8.63
C THR A 215 11.16 20.11 -9.51
N GLU A 216 10.90 21.39 -9.23
CA GLU A 216 11.54 22.61 -9.75
C GLU A 216 11.31 22.94 -11.24
#